data_AF-A0A662H837-F1
#
_entry.id   AF-A0A662H837-F1
#
_cell.length_a   1.000
_cell.length_b   1.000
_cell.length_c   1.000
_cell.angle_alpha   90.00
_cell.angle_beta   90.00
_cell.angle_gamma   90.00
#
_symmetry.space_group_name_H-M   'P 1'
#
loop_
_entity.id
_entity.type
_entity.pdbx_description
1 polymer ?
#
loop_
_entity_poly.entity_id
_entity_poly.type
_entity_poly.pdbx_seq_one_letter_code
_entity_poly.pdbx_strand_id
1 'polypeptide(L)'
;MRREFIEVARRNLRMLGLEEYVVFKEADVREGIEEQNIDAVVLDLAEPWAVLHHAYKALRNGGVLACFLPTINQVERTVEEARRTGFIMVEAEELLERRYKVRRGETRPELRMVGHTGYLVFARKP
;
A
#
# COMPACT_ATOMS: atom_id res chain seq x y z
N MET A 1 13.28 -1.65 -8.02
CA MET A 1 12.16 -1.92 -8.95
C MET A 1 12.70 -2.16 -10.36
N ARG A 2 12.09 -3.00 -11.19
CA ARG A 2 12.58 -3.21 -12.58
C ARG A 2 12.31 -1.97 -13.44
N ARG A 3 13.31 -1.53 -14.19
CA ARG A 3 13.26 -0.33 -15.06
C ARG A 3 12.07 -0.29 -16.02
N GLU A 4 11.70 -1.44 -16.59
CA GLU A 4 10.56 -1.56 -17.50
C GLU A 4 9.22 -1.10 -16.87
N PHE A 5 9.02 -1.35 -15.57
CA PHE A 5 7.80 -0.92 -14.87
C PHE A 5 7.78 0.58 -14.62
N ILE A 6 8.95 1.18 -14.34
CA ILE A 6 9.09 2.64 -14.19
C ILE A 6 8.71 3.33 -15.50
N GLU A 7 9.17 2.81 -16.63
CA GLU A 7 8.89 3.39 -17.95
C GLU A 7 7.39 3.33 -18.30
N VAL A 8 6.73 2.21 -18.01
CA VAL A 8 5.28 2.07 -18.19
C VAL A 8 4.51 3.03 -17.28
N ALA A 9 4.86 3.10 -15.99
CA ALA A 9 4.22 4.00 -15.04
C ALA A 9 4.38 5.47 -15.44
N ARG A 10 5.60 5.88 -15.85
CA ARG A 10 5.87 7.24 -16.33
C ARG A 10 5.04 7.58 -17.57
N ARG A 11 4.93 6.66 -18.53
CA ARG A 11 4.09 6.85 -19.72
C ARG A 11 2.62 7.07 -19.33
N ASN A 12 2.10 6.27 -18.40
CA ASN A 12 0.72 6.40 -17.94
C ASN A 12 0.47 7.75 -17.25
N LEU A 13 1.39 8.20 -16.39
CA LEU A 13 1.28 9.51 -15.75
C LEU A 13 1.38 10.66 -16.74
N ARG A 14 2.23 10.54 -17.77
CA ARG A 14 2.29 11.53 -18.86
C ARG A 14 0.97 11.67 -19.59
N MET A 15 0.32 10.54 -19.89
CA MET A 15 -1.01 10.54 -20.53
C MET A 15 -2.09 11.18 -19.65
N LEU A 16 -1.94 11.11 -18.33
CA LEU A 16 -2.84 11.73 -17.36
C LEU A 16 -2.47 13.18 -17.01
N GLY A 17 -1.34 13.71 -17.51
CA GLY A 17 -0.85 15.05 -17.15
C GLY A 17 -0.38 15.16 -15.70
N LEU A 18 0.04 14.05 -15.08
CA LEU A 18 0.44 14.00 -13.66
C LEU A 18 1.94 13.73 -13.45
N GLU A 19 2.72 13.62 -14.52
CA GLU A 19 4.16 13.28 -14.46
C GLU A 19 4.96 14.27 -13.59
N GLU A 20 4.60 15.55 -13.58
CA GLU A 20 5.30 16.60 -12.81
C GLU A 20 5.20 16.41 -11.29
N TYR A 21 4.20 15.68 -10.79
CA TYR A 21 3.96 15.46 -9.36
C TYR A 21 4.65 14.20 -8.83
N VAL A 22 5.32 13.41 -9.70
CA VAL A 22 5.88 12.11 -9.32
C VAL A 22 7.36 12.01 -9.67
N VAL A 23 8.17 11.84 -8.64
CA VAL A 23 9.61 11.53 -8.79
C VAL A 23 9.80 10.02 -8.78
N PHE A 24 10.34 9.49 -9.87
CA PHE A 24 10.68 8.08 -9.98
C PHE A 24 12.13 7.83 -9.54
N LYS A 25 12.34 6.89 -8.62
CA LYS A 25 13.67 6.41 -8.20
C LYS A 25 13.86 4.94 -8.56
N GLU A 26 14.92 4.64 -9.29
CA GLU A 26 15.36 3.26 -9.54
C GLU A 26 16.30 2.84 -8.41
N ALA A 27 15.72 2.39 -7.30
CA ALA A 27 16.46 1.95 -6.10
C ALA A 27 15.82 0.69 -5.49
N ASP A 28 16.56 0.05 -4.58
CA ASP A 28 16.02 -0.96 -3.66
C ASP A 28 15.69 -0.31 -2.31
N VAL A 29 14.40 -0.30 -1.97
CA VAL A 29 13.89 0.24 -0.71
C VAL A 29 14.36 -0.54 0.53
N ARG A 30 14.90 -1.75 0.34
CA ARG A 30 15.59 -2.54 1.39
C ARG A 30 16.96 -1.99 1.77
N GLU A 31 17.54 -1.12 0.93
CA GLU A 31 18.80 -0.44 1.25
C GLU A 31 18.54 0.88 1.99
N GLY A 32 17.36 1.48 1.78
CA GLY A 32 16.93 2.66 2.50
C GLY A 32 15.87 3.48 1.77
N ILE A 33 15.40 4.51 2.47
CA ILE A 33 14.55 5.58 1.92
C ILE A 33 15.31 6.88 2.21
N GLU A 34 15.63 7.63 1.17
CA GLU A 34 16.44 8.86 1.28
C GLU A 34 15.62 10.03 1.84
N GLU A 35 14.32 10.03 1.56
CA GLU A 35 13.39 11.04 2.02
C GLU A 35 13.23 11.01 3.55
N GLN A 36 13.02 12.19 4.12
CA GLN A 36 12.76 12.37 5.54
C GLN A 36 11.57 13.30 5.76
N ASN A 37 10.92 13.14 6.91
CA ASN A 37 9.74 13.91 7.30
C ASN A 37 8.56 13.81 6.33
N ILE A 38 8.40 12.66 5.66
CA ILE A 38 7.27 12.42 4.75
C ILE A 38 5.99 12.12 5.50
N ASP A 39 4.85 12.49 4.91
CA ASP A 39 3.52 12.34 5.50
C ASP A 39 3.04 10.90 5.58
N ALA A 40 3.31 10.13 4.52
CA ALA A 40 2.82 8.77 4.37
C ALA A 40 3.78 7.90 3.57
N VAL A 41 3.77 6.60 3.87
CA VAL A 41 4.45 5.55 3.12
C VAL A 41 3.41 4.50 2.73
N VAL A 42 3.35 4.17 1.45
CA VAL A 42 2.52 3.07 0.92
C VAL A 42 3.43 1.99 0.36
N LEU A 43 3.31 0.77 0.86
CA LEU A 43 4.12 -0.38 0.47
C LEU A 43 3.25 -1.43 -0.23
N ASP A 44 3.59 -1.72 -1.48
CA ASP A 44 3.08 -2.85 -2.24
C ASP A 44 4.28 -3.73 -2.64
N LEU A 45 4.69 -4.58 -1.69
CA LEU A 45 5.89 -5.42 -1.78
C LEU A 45 5.57 -6.84 -1.31
N ALA A 46 6.33 -7.81 -1.79
CA ALA A 46 6.20 -9.19 -1.31
C ALA A 46 6.56 -9.33 0.19
N GLU A 47 7.48 -8.49 0.67
CA GLU A 47 8.04 -8.56 2.03
C GLU A 47 8.14 -7.16 2.68
N PRO A 48 7.02 -6.50 3.00
CA PRO A 48 7.08 -5.14 3.56
C PRO A 48 7.72 -5.10 4.96
N TRP A 49 7.67 -6.20 5.74
CA TRP A 49 8.35 -6.31 7.04
C TRP A 49 9.86 -6.01 6.96
N ALA A 50 10.52 -6.31 5.84
CA ALA A 50 11.96 -6.06 5.68
C ALA A 50 12.31 -4.56 5.64
N VAL A 51 11.34 -3.69 5.33
CA VAL A 51 11.59 -2.26 5.07
C VAL A 51 10.91 -1.33 6.08
N LEU A 52 10.17 -1.87 7.06
CA LEU A 52 9.42 -1.06 8.02
C LEU A 52 10.31 -0.11 8.83
N HIS A 53 11.53 -0.55 9.17
CA HIS A 53 12.48 0.29 9.89
C HIS A 53 12.95 1.50 9.05
N HIS A 54 13.09 1.36 7.73
CA HIS A 54 13.39 2.47 6.83
C HIS A 54 12.19 3.39 6.69
N ALA A 55 10.99 2.84 6.51
CA ALA A 55 9.74 3.61 6.45
C ALA A 55 9.52 4.43 7.74
N TYR A 56 9.76 3.83 8.91
CA TYR A 56 9.65 4.50 10.20
C TYR A 56 10.63 5.68 10.33
N LYS A 57 11.85 5.52 9.85
CA LYS A 57 12.85 6.61 9.85
C LYS A 57 12.44 7.76 8.91
N ALA A 58 11.93 7.43 7.73
CA ALA A 58 11.52 8.41 6.72
C ALA A 58 10.28 9.22 7.13
N LEU A 59 9.31 8.59 7.80
CA LEU A 59 8.06 9.25 8.22
C LEU A 59 8.30 10.37 9.24
N ARG A 60 7.50 11.43 9.16
CA ARG A 60 7.38 12.40 10.27
C ARG A 60 6.59 11.82 11.45
N ASN A 61 6.69 12.44 12.62
CA ASN A 61 5.81 12.10 13.75
C ASN A 61 4.34 12.30 13.37
N GLY A 62 3.49 11.35 13.72
CA GLY A 62 2.09 11.28 13.28
C GLY A 62 1.88 10.78 11.84
N GLY A 63 2.95 10.50 11.10
CA GLY A 63 2.92 9.98 9.73
C GLY A 63 2.31 8.58 9.62
N VAL A 64 1.80 8.25 8.44
CA VAL A 64 0.99 7.04 8.20
C VAL A 64 1.76 6.00 7.37
N LEU A 65 1.70 4.75 7.81
CA LEU A 65 2.12 3.59 7.02
C LEU A 65 0.87 2.87 6.49
N ALA A 66 0.90 2.47 5.22
CA ALA A 66 -0.07 1.56 4.62
C ALA A 66 0.66 0.45 3.87
N CYS A 67 0.29 -0.81 4.07
CA CYS A 67 0.83 -1.96 3.36
C CYS A 67 -0.30 -2.73 2.68
N PHE A 68 -0.13 -3.09 1.41
CA PHE A 68 -1.03 -3.99 0.69
C PHE A 68 -0.45 -5.40 0.65
N LEU A 69 -1.24 -6.41 1.02
CA LEU A 69 -0.78 -7.78 1.27
C LEU A 69 -1.75 -8.83 0.71
N PRO A 70 -1.31 -9.77 -0.14
CA PRO A 70 -2.23 -10.77 -0.72
C PRO A 70 -2.52 -11.97 0.18
N THR A 71 -1.80 -12.17 1.29
CA THR A 71 -2.00 -13.35 2.16
C THR A 71 -2.03 -13.00 3.63
N ILE A 72 -2.77 -13.78 4.43
CA ILE A 72 -2.90 -13.54 5.87
C ILE A 72 -1.58 -13.74 6.62
N ASN A 73 -0.74 -14.68 6.20
CA ASN A 73 0.58 -14.89 6.81
C ASN A 73 1.50 -13.66 6.64
N GLN A 74 1.38 -12.95 5.51
CA GLN A 74 2.08 -11.69 5.31
C GLN A 74 1.53 -10.60 6.24
N VAL A 75 0.22 -10.57 6.49
CA VAL A 75 -0.41 -9.65 7.46
C VAL A 75 0.17 -9.88 8.84
N GLU A 76 0.15 -11.13 9.33
CA GLU A 76 0.68 -11.49 10.65
C GLU A 76 2.12 -11.02 10.84
N ARG A 77 2.99 -11.35 9.86
CA ARG A 77 4.40 -10.98 9.90
C ARG A 77 4.62 -9.46 9.84
N THR A 78 3.84 -8.76 9.03
CA THR A 78 3.93 -7.30 8.90
C THR A 78 3.48 -6.59 10.17
N VAL A 79 2.39 -7.05 10.79
CA VAL A 79 1.86 -6.48 12.04
C VAL A 79 2.83 -6.71 13.20
N GLU A 80 3.42 -7.90 13.31
CA GLU A 80 4.42 -8.21 14.32
C GLU A 80 5.64 -7.27 14.21
N GLU A 81 6.16 -7.11 12.98
CA GLU A 81 7.33 -6.27 12.75
C GLU A 81 7.02 -4.77 12.89
N ALA A 82 5.83 -4.32 12.49
CA ALA A 82 5.40 -2.93 12.69
C ALA A 82 5.40 -2.57 14.17
N ARG A 83 4.86 -3.46 15.02
CA ARG A 83 4.86 -3.28 16.48
C ARG A 83 6.26 -3.29 17.06
N ARG A 84 7.14 -4.19 16.61
CA ARG A 84 8.56 -4.21 17.01
C ARG A 84 9.31 -2.94 16.65
N THR A 85 9.03 -2.39 15.47
CA THR A 85 9.65 -1.16 14.97
C THR A 85 9.22 0.08 15.78
N GLY A 86 8.09 0.02 16.48
CA GLY A 86 7.55 1.11 17.29
C GLY A 86 6.36 1.85 16.67
N PHE A 87 5.78 1.31 15.59
CA PHE A 87 4.51 1.83 15.08
C PHE A 87 3.37 1.57 16.09
N ILE A 88 2.44 2.53 16.15
CA ILE A 88 1.23 2.46 16.98
C ILE A 88 -0.01 2.42 16.08
N MET A 89 -1.17 2.12 16.69
CA MET A 89 -2.46 2.01 15.97
C MET A 89 -2.37 1.06 14.76
N VAL A 90 -1.76 -0.11 14.97
CA VAL A 90 -1.57 -1.10 13.91
C VAL A 90 -2.87 -1.88 13.71
N GLU A 91 -3.49 -1.71 12.54
CA GLU A 91 -4.81 -2.24 12.18
C GLU A 91 -4.74 -2.94 10.82
N ALA A 92 -5.56 -3.96 10.62
CA ALA A 92 -5.66 -4.70 9.37
C ALA A 92 -7.11 -4.73 8.89
N GLU A 93 -7.32 -4.46 7.60
CA GLU A 93 -8.62 -4.35 6.95
C GLU A 93 -8.65 -5.16 5.65
N GLU A 94 -9.84 -5.60 5.25
CA GLU A 94 -10.13 -6.13 3.91
C GLU A 94 -11.40 -5.46 3.39
N LEU A 95 -11.42 -5.09 2.11
CA LEU A 95 -12.59 -4.47 1.47
C LEU A 95 -13.23 -5.44 0.48
N LEU A 96 -14.51 -5.74 0.69
CA LEU A 96 -15.32 -6.54 -0.22
C LEU A 96 -16.27 -5.64 -1.03
N GLU A 97 -16.03 -5.52 -2.33
CA GLU A 97 -16.93 -4.82 -3.25
C GLU A 97 -18.02 -5.77 -3.77
N ARG A 98 -19.29 -5.50 -3.44
CA ARG A 98 -20.45 -6.24 -3.96
C ARG A 98 -21.33 -5.36 -4.83
N ARG A 99 -21.24 -5.55 -6.14
CA ARG A 99 -22.04 -4.82 -7.12
C ARG A 99 -23.49 -5.30 -7.14
N TYR A 100 -24.39 -4.38 -7.47
CA TYR A 100 -25.81 -4.64 -7.65
C TYR A 100 -26.20 -4.33 -9.09
N LYS A 101 -26.97 -5.25 -9.69
CA LYS A 101 -27.74 -4.93 -10.89
C LYS A 101 -28.91 -4.08 -10.44
N VAL A 102 -28.90 -2.79 -10.76
CA VAL A 102 -29.98 -1.86 -10.39
C VAL A 102 -30.93 -1.67 -11.57
N ARG A 103 -32.12 -2.27 -11.46
CA ARG A 103 -33.21 -2.14 -12.44
C ARG A 103 -34.56 -2.29 -11.72
N ARG A 104 -35.53 -1.45 -12.08
CA ARG A 104 -36.88 -1.46 -11.48
C ARG A 104 -37.49 -2.87 -11.58
N GLY A 105 -37.87 -3.46 -10.44
CA GLY A 105 -38.45 -4.81 -10.37
C GLY A 105 -37.45 -5.97 -10.45
N GLU A 106 -36.16 -5.72 -10.68
CA GLU A 106 -35.12 -6.76 -10.85
C GLU A 106 -33.85 -6.45 -10.05
N THR A 107 -33.92 -5.56 -9.04
CA THR A 107 -32.72 -5.13 -8.31
C THR A 107 -32.21 -6.24 -7.40
N ARG A 108 -30.97 -6.65 -7.62
CA ARG A 108 -30.31 -7.73 -6.87
C ARG A 108 -28.78 -7.62 -6.95
N PRO A 109 -28.04 -8.25 -6.03
CA PRO A 109 -26.60 -8.39 -6.19
C PRO A 109 -26.22 -9.08 -7.49
N GLU A 110 -25.04 -8.75 -8.01
CA GLU A 110 -24.41 -9.55 -9.05
C GLU A 110 -24.10 -10.96 -8.55
N LEU A 111 -24.15 -11.94 -9.47
CA LEU A 111 -23.94 -13.36 -9.15
C LEU A 111 -22.47 -13.67 -8.86
N ARG A 112 -21.56 -12.96 -9.53
CA ARG A 112 -20.12 -13.12 -9.37
C ARG A 112 -19.58 -11.86 -8.70
N MET A 113 -18.63 -12.05 -7.79
CA MET A 113 -17.87 -10.97 -7.18
C MET A 113 -16.39 -11.38 -7.10
N VAL A 114 -15.52 -10.39 -6.97
CA VAL A 114 -14.14 -10.62 -6.58
C VAL A 114 -14.15 -10.94 -5.08
N GLY A 115 -13.84 -12.19 -4.73
CA GLY A 115 -13.92 -12.66 -3.35
C GLY A 115 -12.74 -12.23 -2.48
N HIS A 116 -11.63 -11.83 -3.10
CA HIS A 116 -10.43 -11.33 -2.42
C HIS A 116 -9.58 -10.51 -3.39
N THR A 117 -9.02 -9.41 -2.92
CA THR A 117 -8.00 -8.63 -3.64
C THR A 117 -6.71 -8.60 -2.84
N GLY A 118 -6.81 -8.22 -1.58
CA GLY A 118 -5.71 -8.18 -0.62
C GLY A 118 -6.17 -7.57 0.69
N TYR A 119 -5.32 -7.67 1.69
CA TYR A 119 -5.44 -7.02 2.98
C TYR A 119 -4.69 -5.69 2.96
N LEU A 120 -5.19 -4.74 3.74
CA LEU A 120 -4.56 -3.46 4.00
C LEU A 120 -4.13 -3.43 5.46
N VAL A 121 -2.85 -3.19 5.73
CA VAL A 121 -2.35 -2.95 7.09
C VAL A 121 -1.99 -1.48 7.22
N PHE A 122 -2.59 -0.81 8.20
CA PHE A 122 -2.33 0.58 8.52
C PHE A 122 -1.62 0.71 9.86
N ALA A 123 -0.75 1.72 9.98
CA ALA A 123 -0.10 2.05 11.24
C ALA A 123 0.34 3.52 11.28
N ARG A 124 0.69 4.03 12.47
CA ARG A 124 1.18 5.40 12.65
C ARG A 124 2.51 5.46 13.37
N LYS A 125 3.38 6.39 12.94
CA LYS A 125 4.56 6.78 13.70
C LYS A 125 4.12 7.72 14.85
N PRO A 126 4.49 7.43 16.11
CA PRO A 126 4.21 8.32 17.24
C PRO A 126 4.68 9.76 17.05
#